data_AF-W2TN02-F1
#
_entry.id   AF-W2TN02-F1
#
_cell.length_a   1.000
_cell.length_b   1.000
_cell.length_c   1.000
_cell.angle_alpha   90.00
_cell.angle_beta   90.00
_cell.angle_gamma   90.00
#
_symmetry.space_group_name_H-M   'P 1'
#
loop_
_entity.id
_entity.type
_entity.pdbx_description
1 polymer ?
#
loop_
_entity_poly.entity_id
_entity_poly.type
_entity_poly.pdbx_seq_one_letter_code
_entity_poly.pdbx_strand_id
1 'polypeptide(L)'
;MSVTAKNFYRRSLPSTCVDFSSEEGKRLFKESLLEGNANIYFKLAAQFRTQDEPAYCGLSTLGNDGIERLGGGSRSNLEGTVEILSRNNARLLCSIRTREKVVFFRTGINLPQFTCLASCNRLNADVRYGKEGEDFLRMLREDVIASVRNDAEVIVASYDRSQLEQTGTGHFSPLAAFHSGTDKVLIMDVARFKYPPHWVTLTQLQQAMCSLDPSTKKTRGYVKLSLRKDSCPLVAFAIKANLGCNDADVSCLSIISVEHISCTSGTLRKEMRLRFYI
;
A
#
# COMPACT_ATOMS: atom_id res chain seq x y z
N MET A 1 -20.69 -35.75 -7.51
CA MET A 1 -20.87 -34.30 -7.72
C MET A 1 -19.49 -33.69 -7.88
N SER A 2 -19.16 -33.17 -9.07
CA SER A 2 -17.85 -32.55 -9.34
C SER A 2 -17.80 -31.19 -8.62
N VAL A 3 -16.91 -31.05 -7.65
CA VAL A 3 -16.60 -29.74 -7.04
C VAL A 3 -15.85 -28.96 -8.10
N THR A 4 -16.57 -28.17 -8.90
CA THR A 4 -15.96 -27.24 -9.83
C THR A 4 -15.22 -26.20 -9.00
N ALA A 5 -13.90 -26.34 -8.87
CA ALA A 5 -13.05 -25.31 -8.28
C ALA A 5 -13.34 -24.02 -9.05
N LYS A 6 -13.94 -23.02 -8.40
CA LYS A 6 -14.20 -21.70 -9.00
C LYS A 6 -12.85 -21.09 -9.32
N ASN A 7 -12.39 -21.25 -10.56
CA ASN A 7 -11.11 -20.71 -10.97
C ASN A 7 -11.19 -19.18 -10.97
N PHE A 8 -10.27 -18.53 -10.26
CA PHE A 8 -10.15 -17.08 -10.22
C PHE A 8 -9.15 -16.56 -11.27
N TYR A 9 -8.49 -17.47 -11.99
CA TYR A 9 -7.45 -17.12 -12.96
C TYR A 9 -8.01 -16.44 -14.21
N ARG A 10 -7.41 -15.30 -14.58
CA ARG A 10 -7.64 -14.51 -15.81
C ARG A 10 -9.12 -14.36 -16.18
N ARG A 11 -9.87 -13.68 -15.31
CA ARG A 11 -11.26 -13.36 -15.59
C ARG A 11 -11.36 -12.20 -16.56
N SER A 12 -12.36 -12.24 -17.45
CA SER A 12 -12.67 -11.12 -18.32
C SER A 12 -13.04 -9.90 -17.50
N LEU A 13 -12.52 -8.74 -17.89
CA LEU A 13 -12.94 -7.47 -17.34
C LEU A 13 -14.39 -7.17 -17.78
N PRO A 14 -15.23 -6.60 -16.90
CA PRO A 14 -16.54 -6.08 -17.29
C PRO A 14 -16.42 -4.92 -18.28
N SER A 15 -17.49 -4.62 -19.02
CA SER A 15 -17.53 -3.51 -19.99
C SER A 15 -17.35 -2.13 -19.35
N THR A 16 -17.56 -2.02 -18.04
CA THR A 16 -17.28 -0.82 -17.25
C THR A 16 -15.79 -0.52 -17.10
N CYS A 17 -14.92 -1.51 -17.34
CA CYS A 17 -13.47 -1.40 -17.23
C CYS A 17 -12.81 -1.47 -18.62
N VAL A 18 -11.74 -0.69 -18.84
CA VAL A 18 -10.92 -0.83 -20.06
C VAL A 18 -9.62 -1.53 -19.69
N ASP A 19 -9.35 -2.67 -20.33
CA ASP A 19 -8.08 -3.39 -20.17
C ASP A 19 -6.90 -2.52 -20.58
N PHE A 20 -5.90 -2.37 -19.72
CA PHE A 20 -4.68 -1.62 -20.00
C PHE A 20 -3.95 -2.08 -21.27
N SER A 21 -4.02 -3.38 -21.57
CA SER A 21 -3.37 -4.01 -22.73
C SER A 21 -4.18 -3.96 -24.02
N SER A 22 -5.43 -3.48 -23.97
CA SER A 22 -6.25 -3.24 -25.17
C SER A 22 -5.74 -2.04 -25.97
N GLU A 23 -6.14 -1.92 -27.24
CA GLU A 23 -5.78 -0.75 -28.06
C GLU A 23 -6.27 0.57 -27.43
N GLU A 24 -7.48 0.56 -26.88
CA GLU A 24 -8.02 1.70 -26.16
C GLU A 24 -7.23 1.99 -24.87
N GLY A 25 -6.91 0.97 -24.07
CA GLY A 25 -6.10 1.14 -22.85
C GLY A 25 -4.70 1.69 -23.12
N LYS A 26 -4.06 1.24 -24.20
CA LYS A 26 -2.78 1.78 -24.68
C LYS A 26 -2.91 3.22 -25.15
N ARG A 27 -4.00 3.56 -25.85
CA ARG A 27 -4.28 4.94 -26.31
C ARG A 27 -4.41 5.88 -25.11
N LEU A 28 -5.27 5.53 -24.15
CA LEU A 28 -5.46 6.28 -22.90
C LEU A 28 -4.13 6.50 -22.17
N PHE A 29 -3.29 5.46 -22.09
CA PHE A 29 -1.99 5.57 -21.43
C PHE A 29 -1.03 6.50 -22.16
N LYS A 30 -0.94 6.40 -23.49
CA LYS A 30 -0.08 7.28 -24.31
C LYS A 30 -0.50 8.74 -24.16
N GLU A 31 -1.79 9.03 -24.25
CA GLU A 31 -2.33 10.39 -24.08
C GLU A 31 -2.04 10.92 -22.67
N SER A 32 -2.32 10.11 -21.64
CA SER A 32 -2.00 10.47 -20.24
C SER A 32 -0.51 10.73 -20.03
N LEU A 33 0.36 9.93 -20.65
CA LEU A 33 1.81 10.08 -20.55
C LEU A 33 2.29 11.36 -21.23
N LEU A 34 1.77 11.69 -22.41
CA LEU A 34 2.09 12.93 -23.12
C LEU A 34 1.61 14.18 -22.36
N GLU A 35 0.50 14.08 -21.62
CA GLU A 35 0.01 15.12 -20.71
C GLU A 35 0.78 15.21 -19.38
N GLY A 36 1.74 14.31 -19.14
CA GLY A 36 2.48 14.20 -17.87
C GLY A 36 1.68 13.58 -16.72
N ASN A 37 0.48 13.05 -16.99
CA ASN A 37 -0.41 12.43 -16.01
C ASN A 37 -0.15 10.92 -15.79
N ALA A 38 1.08 10.45 -16.02
CA ALA A 38 1.46 9.04 -15.87
C ALA A 38 2.92 8.83 -15.44
N ASN A 39 3.59 9.83 -14.87
CA ASN A 39 5.02 9.74 -14.52
C ASN A 39 5.28 8.70 -13.42
N ILE A 40 4.39 8.62 -12.43
CA ILE A 40 4.54 7.65 -11.33
C ILE A 40 4.47 6.19 -11.80
N TYR A 41 3.82 5.94 -12.95
CA TYR A 41 3.66 4.60 -13.51
C TYR A 41 5.01 3.89 -13.64
N PHE A 42 6.06 4.55 -14.10
CA PHE A 42 7.35 3.89 -14.33
C PHE A 42 7.96 3.34 -13.03
N LYS A 43 7.84 4.09 -11.92
CA LYS A 43 8.31 3.63 -10.62
C LYS A 43 7.44 2.49 -10.09
N LEU A 44 6.11 2.61 -10.21
CA LEU A 44 5.18 1.57 -9.77
C LEU A 44 5.34 0.28 -10.58
N ALA A 45 5.47 0.38 -11.90
CA ALA A 45 5.66 -0.75 -12.82
C ALA A 45 6.95 -1.50 -12.53
N ALA A 46 8.05 -0.78 -12.23
CA ALA A 46 9.33 -1.40 -11.86
C ALA A 46 9.23 -2.26 -10.59
N GLN A 47 8.28 -1.94 -9.71
CA GLN A 47 8.05 -2.64 -8.43
C GLN A 47 6.77 -3.47 -8.43
N PHE A 48 6.11 -3.63 -9.58
CA PHE A 48 4.77 -4.20 -9.62
C PHE A 48 4.78 -5.71 -9.38
N ARG A 49 4.19 -6.14 -8.27
CA ARG A 49 4.12 -7.55 -7.85
C ARG A 49 2.70 -8.09 -7.94
N THR A 50 2.61 -9.40 -8.12
CA THR A 50 1.35 -10.13 -7.94
C THR A 50 1.18 -10.41 -6.47
N GLN A 51 -0.01 -10.18 -5.90
CA GLN A 51 -0.28 -10.58 -4.52
C GLN A 51 -0.15 -12.11 -4.38
N ASP A 52 0.54 -12.56 -3.34
CA ASP A 52 0.83 -13.99 -3.14
C ASP A 52 -0.43 -14.79 -2.77
N GLU A 53 -1.32 -14.18 -1.98
CA GLU A 53 -2.54 -14.82 -1.48
C GLU A 53 -3.78 -13.92 -1.73
N PRO A 54 -5.00 -14.49 -1.89
CA PRO A 54 -6.21 -13.72 -2.14
C PRO A 54 -6.49 -12.59 -1.14
N ALA A 55 -6.08 -12.75 0.12
CA ALA A 55 -6.26 -11.78 1.19
C ALA A 55 -5.16 -10.68 1.26
N TYR A 56 -4.08 -10.79 0.50
CA TYR A 56 -2.86 -10.00 0.72
C TYR A 56 -2.80 -8.70 -0.08
N CYS A 57 -3.85 -8.32 -0.81
CA CYS A 57 -3.84 -7.14 -1.68
C CYS A 57 -3.31 -5.86 -0.98
N GLY A 58 -3.72 -5.60 0.27
CA GLY A 58 -3.22 -4.45 1.03
C GLY A 58 -1.75 -4.58 1.45
N LEU A 59 -1.28 -5.79 1.77
CA LEU A 59 0.12 -6.05 2.08
C LEU A 59 1.00 -5.93 0.83
N SER A 60 0.60 -6.56 -0.27
CA SER A 60 1.32 -6.49 -1.55
C SER A 60 1.35 -5.07 -2.12
N THR A 61 0.32 -4.25 -1.86
CA THR A 61 0.34 -2.82 -2.22
C THR A 61 1.37 -2.01 -1.40
N LEU A 62 1.67 -2.44 -0.18
CA LEU A 62 2.75 -1.87 0.66
C LEU A 62 4.12 -2.54 0.42
N GLY A 63 4.18 -3.51 -0.51
CA GLY A 63 5.34 -4.38 -0.77
C GLY A 63 5.70 -5.31 0.37
N ASN A 64 4.77 -5.57 1.29
CA ASN A 64 4.92 -6.56 2.34
C ASN A 64 4.47 -7.92 1.82
N ASP A 65 5.40 -8.87 1.70
CA ASP A 65 5.08 -10.27 1.40
C ASP A 65 4.95 -11.07 2.71
N GLY A 66 4.09 -12.09 2.71
CA GLY A 66 3.91 -13.01 3.83
C GLY A 66 4.98 -14.11 3.90
N ILE A 67 5.99 -14.07 3.03
CA ILE A 67 7.12 -14.99 3.02
C ILE A 67 8.36 -14.28 3.55
N GLU A 68 8.87 -14.80 4.66
CA GLU A 68 10.16 -14.47 5.24
C GLU A 68 11.29 -14.79 4.26
N ARG A 69 11.57 -13.88 3.31
CA ARG A 69 12.77 -13.95 2.49
C ARG A 69 13.95 -13.35 3.27
N LEU A 70 14.62 -14.23 4.02
CA LEU A 70 15.99 -14.04 4.49
C LEU A 70 16.91 -13.92 3.26
N GLY A 71 17.17 -12.70 2.80
CA GLY A 71 18.08 -12.44 1.69
C GLY A 71 18.74 -11.08 1.85
N GLY A 72 19.98 -11.09 2.34
CA GLY A 72 20.84 -9.91 2.41
C GLY A 72 21.22 -9.44 1.00
N GLY A 73 20.47 -8.49 0.45
CA GLY A 73 20.85 -7.73 -0.74
C GLY A 73 21.46 -6.39 -0.34
N SER A 74 22.50 -5.97 -1.07
CA SER A 74 23.19 -4.69 -0.88
C SER A 74 22.21 -3.51 -0.87
N ARG A 75 22.34 -2.67 0.15
CA ARG A 75 21.50 -1.49 0.43
C ARG A 75 21.98 -0.31 -0.42
N SER A 76 21.20 0.12 -1.40
CA SER A 76 21.44 1.37 -2.13
C SER A 76 20.68 2.55 -1.50
N ASN A 77 21.35 3.71 -1.44
CA ASN A 77 20.91 4.95 -0.76
C ASN A 77 19.90 5.79 -1.57
N LEU A 78 19.10 5.20 -2.47
CA LEU A 78 18.02 5.97 -3.12
C LEU A 78 16.75 5.93 -2.25
N GLU A 79 16.15 7.10 -2.02
CA GLU A 79 15.06 7.34 -1.06
C GLU A 79 13.84 7.97 -1.75
N GLY A 80 12.88 7.14 -2.15
CA GLY A 80 11.58 7.60 -2.65
C GLY A 80 10.42 6.75 -2.10
N THR A 81 9.23 7.34 -1.99
CA THR A 81 8.00 6.68 -1.47
C THR A 81 7.73 5.34 -2.15
N VAL A 82 7.85 5.27 -3.48
CA VAL A 82 7.62 4.05 -4.26
C VAL A 82 8.66 2.96 -3.97
N GLU A 83 9.92 3.33 -3.70
CA GLU A 83 10.97 2.37 -3.36
C GLU A 83 10.74 1.78 -1.97
N ILE A 84 10.21 2.56 -1.02
CA ILE A 84 9.83 2.06 0.31
C ILE A 84 8.64 1.12 0.21
N LEU A 85 7.63 1.46 -0.61
CA LEU A 85 6.53 0.54 -0.94
C LEU A 85 7.01 -0.76 -1.59
N SER A 86 8.25 -0.86 -2.07
CA SER A 86 8.79 -2.11 -2.62
C SER A 86 9.80 -2.82 -1.73
N ARG A 87 10.44 -2.12 -0.78
CA ARG A 87 11.54 -2.67 0.03
C ARG A 87 11.07 -3.32 1.33
N ASN A 88 9.80 -3.20 1.69
CA ASN A 88 9.31 -3.66 3.00
C ASN A 88 9.14 -5.19 3.05
N ASN A 89 10.25 -5.90 3.22
CA ASN A 89 10.23 -7.31 3.60
C ASN A 89 9.77 -7.43 5.06
N ALA A 90 8.47 -7.56 5.31
CA ALA A 90 7.80 -8.23 6.45
C ALA A 90 8.28 -7.96 7.91
N ARG A 91 9.24 -7.06 8.16
CA ARG A 91 9.92 -6.96 9.45
C ARG A 91 9.12 -6.20 10.51
N LEU A 92 8.04 -5.53 10.13
CA LEU A 92 7.31 -4.65 11.03
C LEU A 92 5.80 -4.91 10.97
N LEU A 93 5.40 -6.13 11.32
CA LEU A 93 4.11 -6.37 12.01
C LEU A 93 4.19 -5.88 13.48
N CYS A 94 4.93 -4.79 13.76
CA CYS A 94 5.27 -4.29 15.09
C CYS A 94 4.02 -4.00 15.95
N SER A 95 2.92 -3.62 15.30
CA SER A 95 1.66 -3.22 15.91
C SER A 95 0.57 -4.29 15.87
N ILE A 96 0.84 -5.48 15.29
CA ILE A 96 -0.16 -6.55 15.16
C ILE A 96 0.14 -7.68 16.14
N ARG A 97 -0.82 -7.97 17.03
CA ARG A 97 -0.69 -9.05 18.01
C ARG A 97 -0.65 -10.40 17.29
N THR A 98 0.15 -11.35 17.79
CA THR A 98 0.38 -12.67 17.14
C THR A 98 -0.88 -13.45 16.79
N ARG A 99 -1.96 -13.32 17.58
CA ARG A 99 -3.26 -13.97 17.28
C ARG A 99 -4.04 -13.30 16.15
N GLU A 100 -3.87 -12.00 15.94
CA GLU A 100 -4.53 -11.30 14.85
C GLU A 100 -3.85 -11.59 13.51
N LYS A 101 -2.54 -11.90 13.49
CA LYS A 101 -1.78 -12.30 12.28
C LYS A 101 -2.48 -13.42 11.50
N VAL A 102 -3.03 -14.42 12.19
CA VAL A 102 -3.75 -15.53 11.57
C VAL A 102 -5.05 -15.08 10.90
N VAL A 103 -5.74 -14.10 11.48
CA VAL A 103 -6.97 -13.53 10.92
C VAL A 103 -6.65 -12.65 9.71
N PHE A 104 -5.61 -11.80 9.81
CA PHE A 104 -5.13 -10.96 8.70
C PHE A 104 -4.86 -11.76 7.43
N PHE A 105 -4.20 -12.90 7.56
CA PHE A 105 -3.87 -13.73 6.41
C PHE A 105 -5.07 -14.47 5.80
N ARG A 106 -6.20 -14.53 6.51
CA ARG A 106 -7.44 -15.16 6.03
C ARG A 106 -8.45 -14.16 5.47
N THR A 107 -8.58 -12.99 6.10
CA THR A 107 -9.65 -12.01 5.78
C THR A 107 -9.13 -10.74 5.10
N GLY A 108 -7.82 -10.54 5.04
CA GLY A 108 -7.18 -9.31 4.59
C GLY A 108 -7.12 -8.24 5.68
N ILE A 109 -6.71 -7.03 5.28
CA ILE A 109 -6.56 -5.86 6.16
C ILE A 109 -7.61 -4.80 5.81
N ASN A 110 -8.11 -4.08 6.80
CA ASN A 110 -8.97 -2.91 6.60
C ASN A 110 -8.16 -1.61 6.44
N LEU A 111 -8.83 -0.53 6.05
CA LEU A 111 -8.19 0.77 5.78
C LEU A 111 -7.41 1.34 6.99
N PRO A 112 -7.94 1.34 8.23
CA PRO A 112 -7.15 1.69 9.41
C PRO A 112 -5.89 0.83 9.60
N GLN A 113 -5.99 -0.49 9.43
CA GLN A 113 -4.86 -1.40 9.56
C GLN A 113 -3.79 -1.14 8.47
N PHE A 114 -4.23 -0.90 7.23
CA PHE A 114 -3.36 -0.50 6.12
C PHE A 114 -2.55 0.76 6.49
N THR A 115 -3.19 1.77 7.07
CA THR A 115 -2.55 3.05 7.39
C THR A 115 -1.59 2.95 8.57
N CYS A 116 -1.91 2.08 9.54
CA CYS A 116 -1.01 1.76 10.63
C CYS A 116 0.25 1.06 10.11
N LEU A 117 0.09 0.08 9.22
CA LEU A 117 1.21 -0.61 8.59
C LEU A 117 2.07 0.34 7.74
N ALA A 118 1.46 1.20 6.92
CA ALA A 118 2.19 2.21 6.16
C ALA A 118 3.01 3.12 7.10
N SER A 119 2.38 3.57 8.19
CA SER A 119 3.02 4.40 9.21
C SER A 119 4.20 3.73 9.90
N CYS A 120 4.07 2.44 10.25
CA CYS A 120 5.16 1.65 10.80
C CYS A 120 6.33 1.48 9.82
N ASN A 121 6.08 1.64 8.53
CA ASN A 121 7.09 1.60 7.47
C ASN A 121 7.56 2.99 7.03
N ARG A 122 7.50 3.97 7.95
CA ARG A 122 8.00 5.35 7.77
C ARG A 122 7.25 6.18 6.72
N LEU A 123 6.06 5.74 6.31
CA LEU A 123 5.21 6.53 5.42
C LEU A 123 4.32 7.46 6.25
N ASN A 124 4.13 8.67 5.76
CA ASN A 124 2.96 9.45 6.09
C ASN A 124 1.78 8.85 5.33
N ALA A 125 0.67 8.60 6.02
CA ALA A 125 -0.52 7.98 5.45
C ALA A 125 -1.73 8.87 5.75
N ASP A 126 -2.10 9.70 4.78
CA ASP A 126 -3.24 10.60 4.89
C ASP A 126 -4.49 9.94 4.28
N VAL A 127 -5.51 9.71 5.11
CA VAL A 127 -6.67 8.89 4.76
C VAL A 127 -7.84 9.78 4.34
N ARG A 128 -8.49 9.39 3.25
CA ARG A 128 -9.73 10.01 2.76
C ARG A 128 -10.79 8.93 2.61
N TYR A 129 -11.76 8.94 3.53
CA TYR A 129 -12.90 8.02 3.49
C TYR A 129 -13.87 8.41 2.38
N GLY A 130 -14.37 7.42 1.65
CA GLY A 130 -15.29 7.58 0.53
C GLY A 130 -16.56 8.31 0.95
N LYS A 131 -16.93 9.32 0.17
CA LYS A 131 -18.18 10.08 0.29
C LYS A 131 -18.78 10.26 -1.08
N GLU A 132 -20.11 10.24 -1.15
CA GLU A 132 -20.85 10.60 -2.36
C GLU A 132 -20.79 12.11 -2.61
N GLY A 133 -20.97 12.51 -3.87
CA GLY A 133 -21.06 13.92 -4.27
C GLY A 133 -19.80 14.49 -4.91
N GLU A 134 -19.98 15.64 -5.56
CA GLU A 134 -18.95 16.29 -6.39
C GLU A 134 -17.73 16.78 -5.61
N ASP A 135 -17.89 17.16 -4.35
CA ASP A 135 -16.76 17.66 -3.56
C ASP A 135 -15.70 16.58 -3.31
N PHE A 136 -16.12 15.35 -3.01
CA PHE A 136 -15.18 14.24 -2.86
C PHE A 136 -14.58 13.84 -4.21
N LEU A 137 -15.38 13.83 -5.27
CA LEU A 137 -14.92 13.51 -6.62
C LEU A 137 -13.86 14.51 -7.12
N ARG A 138 -14.08 15.81 -6.89
CA ARG A 138 -13.12 16.88 -7.18
C ARG A 138 -11.82 16.70 -6.40
N MET A 139 -11.91 16.47 -5.09
CA MET A 139 -10.74 16.22 -4.24
C MET A 139 -9.95 14.98 -4.70
N LEU A 140 -10.65 13.86 -4.99
CA LEU A 140 -10.03 12.64 -5.51
C LEU A 140 -9.29 12.92 -6.82
N ARG A 141 -9.89 13.68 -7.73
CA ARG A 141 -9.27 14.05 -9.01
C ARG A 141 -8.01 14.88 -8.82
N GLU A 142 -8.07 15.90 -7.97
CA GLU A 142 -6.93 16.77 -7.65
C GLU A 142 -5.76 15.96 -7.04
N ASP A 143 -6.06 15.09 -6.07
CA ASP A 143 -5.07 14.26 -5.40
C ASP A 143 -4.46 13.20 -6.35
N VAL A 144 -5.27 12.58 -7.21
CA VAL A 144 -4.79 11.64 -8.23
C VAL A 144 -3.88 12.37 -9.22
N ILE A 145 -4.31 13.51 -9.78
CA ILE A 145 -3.51 14.28 -10.75
C ILE A 145 -2.18 14.69 -10.12
N ALA A 146 -2.19 15.20 -8.89
CA ALA A 146 -0.98 15.56 -8.17
C ALA A 146 -0.03 14.35 -8.08
N SER A 147 -0.54 13.22 -7.59
CA SER A 147 0.25 11.99 -7.41
C SER A 147 0.78 11.41 -8.71
N VAL A 148 0.01 11.38 -9.81
CA VAL A 148 0.49 10.75 -11.06
C VAL A 148 1.45 11.63 -11.84
N ARG A 149 1.42 12.95 -11.63
CA ARG A 149 2.36 13.92 -12.20
C ARG A 149 3.70 13.93 -11.49
N ASN A 150 3.67 13.81 -10.17
CA ASN A 150 4.87 13.71 -9.35
C ASN A 150 5.22 12.23 -9.05
N ASP A 151 6.34 12.01 -8.38
CA ASP A 151 6.78 10.68 -7.98
C ASP A 151 7.06 10.59 -6.46
N ALA A 152 6.59 11.61 -5.73
CA ALA A 152 6.78 11.80 -4.30
C ALA A 152 5.61 11.24 -3.49
N GLU A 153 4.40 11.31 -4.02
CA GLU A 153 3.19 10.82 -3.36
C GLU A 153 2.53 9.72 -4.20
N VAL A 154 2.08 8.66 -3.53
CA VAL A 154 1.36 7.54 -4.17
C VAL A 154 -0.06 7.51 -3.62
N ILE A 155 -1.06 7.51 -4.50
CA ILE A 155 -2.44 7.20 -4.12
C ILE A 155 -2.67 5.70 -4.15
N VAL A 156 -3.16 5.16 -3.04
CA VAL A 156 -3.66 3.79 -2.95
C VAL A 156 -5.16 3.82 -2.74
N ALA A 157 -5.90 3.19 -3.65
CA ALA A 157 -7.34 3.04 -3.53
C ALA A 157 -7.68 1.83 -2.67
N SER A 158 -8.68 1.99 -1.79
CA SER A 158 -9.41 0.92 -1.11
C SER A 158 -10.85 0.94 -1.63
N TYR A 159 -11.25 -0.10 -2.33
CA TYR A 159 -12.52 -0.07 -3.08
C TYR A 159 -13.21 -1.44 -3.08
N ASP A 160 -14.52 -1.44 -3.31
CA ASP A 160 -15.31 -2.66 -3.47
C ASP A 160 -15.36 -3.08 -4.95
N ARG A 161 -14.80 -4.24 -5.28
CA ARG A 161 -14.82 -4.76 -6.65
C ARG A 161 -16.22 -4.95 -7.22
N SER A 162 -17.21 -5.26 -6.37
CA SER A 162 -18.58 -5.48 -6.84
C SER A 162 -19.18 -4.23 -7.49
N GLN A 163 -18.77 -3.04 -7.06
CA GLN A 163 -19.20 -1.76 -7.65
C GLN A 163 -18.55 -1.47 -9.00
N LEU A 164 -17.46 -2.18 -9.33
CA LEU A 164 -16.85 -2.17 -10.66
C LEU A 164 -17.30 -3.38 -11.50
N GLU A 165 -18.36 -4.07 -11.07
CA GLU A 165 -18.86 -5.33 -11.66
C GLU A 165 -17.83 -6.46 -11.69
N GLN A 166 -16.75 -6.31 -10.93
CA GLN A 166 -15.72 -7.32 -10.78
C GLN A 166 -16.11 -8.30 -9.68
N THR A 167 -15.81 -9.57 -9.91
CA THR A 167 -15.97 -10.58 -8.85
C THR A 167 -15.03 -10.32 -7.67
N GLY A 168 -15.53 -10.49 -6.44
CA GLY A 168 -14.82 -10.22 -5.20
C GLY A 168 -15.40 -9.01 -4.46
N THR A 169 -14.87 -8.74 -3.26
CA THR A 169 -15.29 -7.61 -2.43
C THR A 169 -14.15 -6.61 -2.27
N GLY A 170 -13.80 -6.20 -1.04
CA GLY A 170 -12.79 -5.18 -0.78
C GLY A 170 -11.43 -5.50 -1.41
N HIS A 171 -10.78 -4.49 -1.97
CA HIS A 171 -9.47 -4.60 -2.62
C HIS A 171 -8.63 -3.33 -2.40
N PHE A 172 -7.31 -3.48 -2.47
CA PHE A 172 -6.35 -2.38 -2.44
C PHE A 172 -5.47 -2.44 -3.67
N SER A 173 -5.23 -1.30 -4.32
CA SER A 173 -4.25 -1.19 -5.41
C SER A 173 -3.81 0.27 -5.62
N PRO A 174 -2.57 0.51 -6.08
CA PRO A 174 -2.10 1.85 -6.38
C PRO A 174 -2.69 2.37 -7.69
N LEU A 175 -2.83 3.70 -7.76
CA LEU A 175 -3.27 4.43 -8.96
C LEU A 175 -2.04 4.98 -9.69
N ALA A 176 -1.95 4.76 -11.01
CA ALA A 176 -0.69 4.96 -11.73
C ALA A 176 -0.74 5.99 -12.88
N ALA A 177 -1.93 6.29 -13.39
CA ALA A 177 -2.10 7.28 -14.44
C ALA A 177 -3.53 7.86 -14.42
N PHE A 178 -3.70 9.05 -14.97
CA PHE A 178 -4.98 9.72 -15.11
C PHE A 178 -5.15 10.26 -16.54
N HIS A 179 -6.28 9.92 -17.15
CA HIS A 179 -6.65 10.38 -18.48
C HIS A 179 -7.72 11.47 -18.37
N SER A 180 -7.34 12.70 -18.71
CA SER A 180 -8.17 13.89 -18.52
C SER A 180 -9.41 13.90 -19.42
N GLY A 181 -9.28 13.51 -20.69
CA GLY A 181 -10.37 13.56 -21.68
C GLY A 181 -11.55 12.62 -21.39
N THR A 182 -11.33 11.55 -20.63
CA THR A 182 -12.40 10.59 -20.27
C THR A 182 -12.60 10.45 -18.77
N ASP A 183 -11.93 11.27 -17.97
CA ASP A 183 -11.93 11.22 -16.50
C ASP A 183 -11.68 9.81 -15.94
N LYS A 184 -10.70 9.11 -16.53
CA LYS A 184 -10.35 7.72 -16.16
C LYS A 184 -9.05 7.66 -15.40
N VAL A 185 -8.97 6.73 -14.46
CA VAL A 185 -7.76 6.44 -13.70
C VAL A 185 -7.31 4.99 -13.92
N LEU A 186 -6.00 4.79 -14.03
CA LEU A 186 -5.39 3.47 -14.17
C LEU A 186 -5.16 2.85 -12.80
N ILE A 187 -5.84 1.73 -12.53
CA ILE A 187 -5.62 0.89 -11.36
C ILE A 187 -4.58 -0.17 -11.70
N MET A 188 -3.46 -0.18 -10.97
CA MET A 188 -2.45 -1.24 -11.06
C MET A 188 -2.85 -2.41 -10.17
N ASP A 189 -3.79 -3.24 -10.65
CA ASP A 189 -4.38 -4.31 -9.84
C ASP A 189 -3.35 -5.35 -9.41
N VAL A 190 -3.07 -5.40 -8.10
CA VAL A 190 -2.09 -6.34 -7.53
C VAL A 190 -2.57 -7.80 -7.59
N ALA A 191 -3.86 -8.07 -7.79
CA ALA A 191 -4.38 -9.42 -8.03
C ALA A 191 -4.20 -9.85 -9.50
N ARG A 192 -2.96 -9.79 -10.00
CA ARG A 192 -2.63 -10.02 -11.42
C ARG A 192 -3.00 -11.41 -11.95
N PHE A 193 -3.15 -12.39 -11.05
CA PHE A 193 -3.67 -13.70 -11.42
C PHE A 193 -5.14 -13.62 -11.87
N LYS A 194 -5.90 -12.61 -11.42
CA LYS A 194 -7.33 -12.46 -11.62
C LYS A 194 -7.69 -11.45 -12.70
N TYR A 195 -7.23 -10.20 -12.55
CA TYR A 195 -7.48 -9.11 -13.49
C TYR A 195 -6.16 -8.40 -13.85
N PRO A 196 -6.02 -7.93 -15.10
CA PRO A 196 -4.90 -7.07 -15.47
C PRO A 196 -5.10 -5.65 -14.89
N PRO A 197 -4.08 -4.78 -14.94
CA PRO A 197 -4.29 -3.36 -14.79
C PRO A 197 -5.40 -2.88 -15.73
N HIS A 198 -6.22 -1.95 -15.25
CA HIS A 198 -7.41 -1.52 -15.98
C HIS A 198 -7.79 -0.09 -15.63
N TRP A 199 -8.49 0.55 -16.56
CA TRP A 199 -9.01 1.90 -16.40
C TRP A 199 -10.47 1.86 -15.96
N VAL A 200 -10.81 2.75 -15.03
CA VAL A 200 -12.19 3.01 -14.58
C VAL A 200 -12.43 4.52 -14.53
N THR A 201 -13.67 4.98 -14.60
CA THR A 201 -13.95 6.41 -14.37
C THR A 201 -13.78 6.77 -12.90
N LEU A 202 -13.42 8.01 -12.60
CA LEU A 202 -13.32 8.45 -11.20
C LEU A 202 -14.66 8.35 -10.47
N THR A 203 -15.78 8.60 -11.13
CA THR A 203 -17.12 8.43 -10.56
C THR A 203 -17.39 6.98 -10.15
N GLN A 204 -17.04 6.00 -11.00
CA GLN A 204 -17.18 4.58 -10.65
C GLN A 204 -16.28 4.20 -9.48
N LEU A 205 -15.04 4.71 -9.47
CA LEU A 205 -14.11 4.46 -8.38
C LEU A 205 -14.62 5.08 -7.06
N GLN A 206 -15.20 6.28 -7.09
CA GLN A 206 -15.83 6.91 -5.94
C GLN A 206 -16.96 6.03 -5.37
N GLN A 207 -17.87 5.55 -6.22
CA GLN A 207 -18.95 4.66 -5.80
C GLN A 207 -18.39 3.39 -5.12
N ALA A 208 -17.33 2.82 -5.68
CA ALA A 208 -16.64 1.68 -5.10
C ALA A 208 -15.97 1.98 -3.74
N MET A 209 -15.52 3.23 -3.53
CA MET A 209 -14.98 3.70 -2.25
C MET A 209 -16.06 3.98 -1.19
N CYS A 210 -17.27 4.36 -1.60
CA CYS A 210 -18.40 4.63 -0.70
C CYS A 210 -18.98 3.37 -0.04
N SER A 211 -18.65 2.18 -0.56
CA SER A 211 -19.12 0.92 0.02
C SER A 211 -18.54 0.69 1.42
N LEU A 212 -19.39 0.26 2.37
CA LEU A 212 -18.97 -0.02 3.75
C LEU A 212 -18.09 -1.26 3.84
N ASP A 213 -17.01 -1.16 4.61
CA ASP A 213 -16.22 -2.31 5.06
C ASP A 213 -16.96 -3.00 6.22
N PRO A 214 -17.36 -4.28 6.09
CA PRO A 214 -18.11 -5.00 7.12
C PRO A 214 -17.41 -5.07 8.48
N SER A 215 -16.07 -5.02 8.51
CA SER A 215 -15.25 -5.14 9.73
C SER A 215 -15.18 -3.84 10.53
N THR A 216 -15.20 -2.69 9.86
CA THR A 216 -15.06 -1.38 10.52
C THR A 216 -16.35 -0.57 10.57
N LYS A 217 -17.34 -0.95 9.75
CA LYS A 217 -18.59 -0.19 9.51
C LYS A 217 -18.34 1.24 9.00
N LYS A 218 -17.16 1.51 8.45
CA LYS A 218 -16.81 2.75 7.78
C LYS A 218 -16.77 2.52 6.28
N THR A 219 -16.92 3.58 5.49
CA THR A 219 -16.67 3.52 4.05
C THR A 219 -15.21 3.15 3.80
N ARG A 220 -14.92 2.69 2.58
CA ARG A 220 -13.54 2.56 2.11
C ARG A 220 -13.03 3.94 1.70
N GLY A 221 -12.19 4.07 0.67
CA GLY A 221 -11.61 5.37 0.34
C GLY A 221 -10.27 5.27 -0.36
N TYR A 222 -9.41 6.26 -0.15
CA TYR A 222 -8.02 6.21 -0.60
C TYR A 222 -7.06 6.73 0.47
N VAL A 223 -5.78 6.40 0.30
CA VAL A 223 -4.69 6.84 1.15
C VAL A 223 -3.66 7.54 0.28
N LYS A 224 -3.28 8.75 0.67
CA LYS A 224 -2.09 9.42 0.14
C LYS A 224 -0.89 8.97 0.95
N LEU A 225 0.06 8.33 0.29
CA LEU A 225 1.30 7.86 0.89
C LEU A 225 2.44 8.75 0.45
N SER A 226 3.25 9.20 1.41
CA SER A 226 4.49 9.92 1.16
C SER A 226 5.55 9.53 2.18
N LEU A 227 6.83 9.68 1.82
CA LEU A 227 7.91 9.45 2.77
C LEU A 227 7.91 10.52 3.87
N ARG A 228 8.02 10.10 5.14
CA ARG A 228 8.21 11.05 6.25
C ARG A 228 9.58 11.71 6.14
N LYS A 229 9.60 13.03 5.98
CA LYS A 229 10.81 13.85 5.88
C LYS A 229 11.75 13.71 7.09
N ASP A 230 11.19 13.41 8.27
CA ASP A 230 11.96 13.27 9.52
C ASP A 230 12.30 11.81 9.87
N SER A 231 12.10 10.86 8.95
CA SER A 231 12.40 9.46 9.19
C SER A 231 13.78 9.09 8.64
N CYS A 232 14.80 9.21 9.48
CA CYS A 232 16.12 8.67 9.15
C CYS A 232 15.99 7.15 8.87
N PRO A 233 16.66 6.58 7.85
CA PRO A 233 16.76 5.14 7.73
C PRO A 233 17.25 4.53 9.04
N LEU A 234 16.53 3.52 9.55
CA LEU A 234 17.03 2.63 10.59
C LEU A 234 18.20 1.82 10.01
N VAL A 235 19.33 2.47 9.81
CA VAL A 235 20.62 1.85 9.54
C VAL A 235 21.62 2.48 10.50
N ALA A 236 22.19 1.61 11.34
CA ALA A 236 23.36 1.79 12.20
C ALA A 236 23.15 2.38 13.62
N PHE A 237 22.74 1.50 14.55
CA PHE A 237 23.62 1.20 15.68
C PHE A 237 23.91 -0.31 15.69
N ALA A 238 24.67 -0.74 14.69
CA ALA A 238 25.42 -2.00 14.71
C ALA A 238 26.91 -1.70 14.49
N ILE A 239 27.40 -0.60 15.06
CA ILE A 239 28.83 -0.30 15.18
C ILE A 239 29.13 -0.09 16.66
N LYS A 240 29.24 -1.19 17.39
CA LYS A 240 30.27 -1.37 18.42
C LYS A 240 30.50 -2.87 18.66
N ALA A 241 30.79 -3.60 17.59
CA ALA A 241 31.25 -4.99 17.70
C ALA A 241 32.66 -5.22 17.14
N ASN A 242 33.35 -4.20 16.61
CA ASN A 242 34.68 -4.37 16.01
C ASN A 242 35.64 -3.18 16.18
N LEU A 243 35.51 -2.40 17.25
CA LEU A 243 36.63 -1.57 17.71
C LEU A 243 37.19 -2.25 18.95
N GLY A 244 38.35 -2.88 18.77
CA GLY A 244 39.14 -3.41 19.87
C GLY A 244 39.47 -2.29 20.84
N CYS A 245 38.97 -2.43 22.07
CA CYS A 245 39.52 -1.77 23.23
C CYS A 245 39.93 -2.89 24.18
N ASN A 246 41.24 -3.12 24.25
CA ASN A 246 41.84 -3.67 25.45
C ASN A 246 41.57 -2.69 26.60
N ASP A 247 41.29 -3.31 27.74
CA ASP A 247 41.47 -2.85 29.11
C ASP A 247 40.74 -1.60 29.63
N ALA A 248 39.95 -1.93 30.66
CA ALA A 248 39.62 -1.18 31.88
C ALA A 248 38.69 0.05 31.79
N ASP A 249 37.59 -0.09 32.54
CA ASP A 249 36.68 0.94 33.05
C ASP A 249 35.98 1.85 32.02
N VAL A 250 34.70 1.54 31.80
CA VAL A 250 33.55 2.44 32.06
C VAL A 250 32.28 1.67 31.68
N SER A 251 31.33 1.64 32.62
CA SER A 251 29.98 1.08 32.53
C SER A 251 29.20 1.61 31.33
N CYS A 252 29.19 0.85 30.23
CA CYS A 252 28.40 1.16 29.04
C CYS A 252 27.00 0.54 29.19
N LEU A 253 26.05 1.30 29.75
CA LEU A 253 24.62 0.99 29.71
C LEU A 253 24.14 0.96 28.24
N SER A 254 23.96 -0.24 27.69
CA SER A 254 23.30 -0.44 26.41
C SER A 254 21.78 -0.24 26.59
N ILE A 255 21.31 0.97 26.30
CA ILE A 255 19.88 1.28 26.19
C ILE A 255 19.38 0.70 24.86
N ILE A 256 18.71 -0.45 24.91
CA ILE A 256 17.88 -0.93 23.80
C ILE A 256 16.51 -0.25 23.98
N SER A 257 16.28 0.88 23.32
CA SER A 257 14.93 1.44 23.21
C SER A 257 14.15 0.64 22.17
N VAL A 258 13.37 -0.35 22.61
CA VAL A 258 12.31 -0.92 21.78
C VAL A 258 11.14 0.05 21.84
N GLU A 259 10.98 0.88 20.81
CA GLU A 259 9.78 1.71 20.67
C GLU A 259 8.58 0.81 20.36
N HIS A 260 7.79 0.48 21.39
CA HIS A 260 6.51 -0.18 21.23
C HIS A 260 5.46 0.88 20.88
N ILE A 261 5.12 1.00 19.59
CA ILE A 261 3.98 1.80 19.15
C ILE A 261 2.73 0.94 19.33
N SER A 262 2.02 1.09 20.44
CA SER A 262 0.70 0.48 20.62
C SER A 262 -0.39 1.41 20.09
N CYS A 263 -1.06 1.00 19.01
CA CYS A 263 -2.28 1.65 18.55
C CYS A 263 -3.50 1.00 19.22
N THR A 264 -3.99 1.58 20.32
CA THR A 264 -5.33 1.31 20.83
C THR A 264 -6.19 2.58 20.68
N SER A 265 -7.35 2.45 20.03
CA SER A 265 -8.41 3.46 19.95
C SER A 265 -7.97 4.87 19.52
N GLY A 266 -7.34 4.99 18.35
CA GLY A 266 -7.24 6.26 17.62
C GLY A 266 -6.40 7.38 18.27
N THR A 267 -5.68 7.08 19.36
CA THR A 267 -4.80 8.05 20.02
C THR A 267 -3.41 7.42 20.16
N LEU A 268 -2.40 8.08 19.58
CA LEU A 268 -1.00 7.70 19.77
C LEU A 268 -0.61 7.96 21.23
N ARG A 269 -0.42 6.91 22.03
CA ARG A 269 0.32 7.02 23.30
C ARG A 269 1.73 6.50 23.09
N LYS A 270 2.71 7.37 23.35
CA LYS A 270 4.12 6.98 23.54
C LYS A 270 4.23 6.36 24.94
N GLU A 271 4.36 5.03 25.03
CA GLU A 271 4.86 4.40 26.25
C GLU A 271 6.32 3.99 26.04
N MET A 272 7.22 4.67 26.75
CA MET A 272 8.63 4.29 26.83
C MET A 272 8.78 3.30 28.00
N ARG A 273 8.83 1.99 27.71
CA ARG A 273 9.16 0.98 28.73
C ARG A 273 10.63 0.59 28.62
N LEU A 274 11.44 1.10 29.54
CA LEU A 274 12.80 0.62 29.76
C LEU A 274 12.72 -0.75 30.46
N ARG A 275 13.18 -1.81 29.78
CA ARG A 275 13.46 -3.10 30.44
C ARG A 275 14.96 -3.21 30.64
N PHE A 276 15.37 -3.28 31.90
CA PHE A 276 16.72 -3.65 32.27
C PHE A 276 16.78 -5.19 32.29
N TYR A 277 17.65 -5.79 31.49
CA TYR A 277 18.07 -7.17 31.67
C TYR A 277 19.41 -7.11 32.40
N ILE A 278 19.44 -7.66 33.63
CA ILE A 278 20.65 -7.88 34.41
C ILE A 278 21.23 -9.22 33.99
#